data_AF-H8N1E5-F1
#
_entry.id   AF-H8N1E5-F1
#
_cell.length_a   1.000
_cell.length_b   1.000
_cell.length_c   1.000
_cell.angle_alpha   90.00
_cell.angle_beta   90.00
_cell.angle_gamma   90.00
#
_symmetry.space_group_name_H-M   'P 1'
#
loop_
_entity.id
_entity.type
_entity.pdbx_description
1 polymer ?
#
loop_
_entity_poly.entity_id
_entity_poly.type
_entity_poly.pdbx_seq_one_letter_code
_entity_poly.pdbx_strand_id
1 'polypeptide(L)'
;MIVYRRSAQARLETALKRSHHKILPTHSVYWFLAGLALLYVEAAALLDPLGVPLLPHQVVQDVLRSGFGFYLLLLCVPYCIWILGWRANDLYAWLMAPHTLTVDDEALRADGMRIRWRDVREIIEQHADDRLILRHTGGTLRLRLYLWSDPDVLHEAVLEQVVSRLLARVSHQVSEGKPVRFGPLVLGDAGLIHRGKLWRWGDIESIRLQDEVEQGQTSRDLVIVAQGRTRKFDEAKVINSPVLLAYLSDRLAG
;
A
#
# COMPACT_ATOMS: atom_id res chain seq x y z
N MET A 1 -3.24 -28.24 -38.46
CA MET A 1 -2.99 -28.59 -37.04
C MET A 1 -1.87 -27.72 -36.44
N ILE A 2 -2.00 -26.39 -36.50
CA ILE A 2 -0.99 -25.42 -36.01
C ILE A 2 -1.64 -24.32 -35.15
N VAL A 3 -2.97 -24.17 -35.20
CA VAL A 3 -3.72 -23.13 -34.48
C VAL A 3 -3.84 -23.41 -32.97
N TYR A 4 -3.76 -24.68 -32.55
CA TYR A 4 -3.86 -25.06 -31.13
C TYR A 4 -2.57 -24.79 -30.32
N ARG A 5 -1.41 -24.67 -30.98
CA ARG A 5 -0.12 -24.44 -30.29
C ARG A 5 0.09 -22.97 -29.94
N ARG A 6 -0.45 -22.04 -30.75
CA ARG A 6 -0.36 -20.60 -30.52
C ARG A 6 -1.30 -20.10 -29.42
N SER A 7 -2.49 -20.69 -29.28
CA SER A 7 -3.40 -20.39 -28.17
C SER A 7 -2.96 -21.05 -26.85
N ALA A 8 -2.30 -22.21 -26.92
CA ALA A 8 -1.68 -22.82 -25.74
C ALA A 8 -0.42 -22.06 -25.29
N GLN A 9 0.43 -21.56 -26.20
CA GLN A 9 1.56 -20.68 -25.86
C GLN A 9 1.11 -19.30 -25.39
N ALA A 10 0.12 -18.67 -26.04
CA ALA A 10 -0.41 -17.38 -25.56
C ALA A 10 -1.05 -17.52 -24.17
N ARG A 11 -1.79 -18.61 -23.89
CA ARG A 11 -2.32 -18.90 -22.55
C ARG A 11 -1.24 -19.33 -21.55
N LEU A 12 -0.16 -20.00 -21.98
CA LEU A 12 1.00 -20.26 -21.12
C LEU A 12 1.78 -18.97 -20.82
N GLU A 13 1.82 -18.01 -21.74
CA GLU A 13 2.44 -16.69 -21.60
C GLU A 13 1.57 -15.74 -20.76
N THR A 14 0.24 -15.92 -20.75
CA THR A 14 -0.67 -15.18 -19.85
C THR A 14 -0.78 -15.81 -18.45
N ALA A 15 -0.56 -17.13 -18.34
CA ALA A 15 -0.60 -17.91 -17.09
C ALA A 15 0.79 -18.21 -16.50
N LEU A 16 1.87 -17.79 -17.18
CA LEU A 16 3.19 -17.59 -16.58
C LEU A 16 3.05 -16.42 -15.60
N LYS A 17 2.56 -16.73 -14.38
CA LYS A 17 2.95 -16.09 -13.12
C LYS A 17 3.41 -14.66 -13.32
N ARG A 18 2.51 -13.68 -13.18
CA ARG A 18 2.90 -12.27 -13.17
C ARG A 18 3.89 -12.09 -12.02
N SER A 19 5.16 -12.15 -12.38
CA SER A 19 6.29 -12.12 -11.47
C SER A 19 6.77 -10.69 -11.46
N HIS A 20 6.51 -10.02 -10.37
CA HIS A 20 6.93 -8.66 -10.14
C HIS A 20 8.29 -8.72 -9.47
N HIS A 21 9.27 -8.09 -10.08
CA HIS A 21 10.59 -7.96 -9.50
C HIS A 21 10.64 -6.65 -8.71
N LYS A 22 11.53 -6.63 -7.74
CA LYS A 22 11.62 -5.52 -6.83
C LYS A 22 12.43 -4.36 -7.42
N ILE A 23 11.88 -3.15 -7.39
CA ILE A 23 12.50 -1.93 -7.92
C ILE A 23 13.20 -1.18 -6.79
N LEU A 24 14.42 -0.71 -7.05
CA LEU A 24 15.20 0.06 -6.09
C LEU A 24 14.56 1.44 -5.84
N PRO A 25 14.25 1.82 -4.58
CA PRO A 25 13.72 3.15 -4.26
C PRO A 25 14.85 4.18 -4.31
N THR A 26 15.19 4.65 -5.52
CA THR A 26 16.31 5.58 -5.78
C THR A 26 16.27 6.82 -4.90
N HIS A 27 15.10 7.44 -4.74
CA HIS A 27 14.95 8.60 -3.87
C HIS A 27 15.35 8.30 -2.42
N SER A 28 14.92 7.18 -1.85
CA SER A 28 15.32 6.79 -0.49
C SER A 28 16.79 6.37 -0.38
N VAL A 29 17.39 5.84 -1.44
CA VAL A 29 18.84 5.59 -1.50
C VAL A 29 19.62 6.89 -1.40
N TYR A 30 19.22 7.94 -2.14
CA TYR A 30 19.88 9.25 -2.04
C TYR A 30 19.81 9.83 -0.63
N TRP A 31 18.65 9.75 0.03
CA TRP A 31 18.51 10.19 1.42
C TRP A 31 19.34 9.35 2.39
N PHE A 32 19.40 8.05 2.19
CA PHE A 32 20.23 7.15 3.00
C PHE A 32 21.72 7.49 2.87
N LEU A 33 22.21 7.69 1.64
CA LEU A 33 23.60 8.10 1.39
C LEU A 33 23.92 9.48 1.98
N ALA A 34 23.00 10.43 1.87
CA ALA A 34 23.14 11.74 2.49
C ALA A 34 23.21 11.64 4.03
N GLY A 35 22.36 10.81 4.64
CA GLY A 35 22.40 10.53 6.07
C GLY A 35 23.71 9.87 6.52
N LEU A 36 24.23 8.91 5.74
CA LEU A 36 25.52 8.28 6.02
C LEU A 36 26.69 9.29 5.90
N ALA A 37 26.66 10.17 4.90
CA ALA A 37 27.68 11.21 4.74
C ALA A 37 27.69 12.18 5.92
N LEU A 38 26.51 12.62 6.38
CA LEU A 38 26.39 13.47 7.57
C LEU A 38 26.91 12.75 8.83
N LEU A 39 26.49 11.51 9.04
CA LEU A 39 26.95 10.69 10.17
C LEU A 39 28.48 10.49 10.14
N TYR A 40 29.06 10.32 8.95
CA TYR A 40 30.51 10.18 8.79
C TYR A 40 31.27 11.45 9.17
N VAL A 41 30.80 12.63 8.72
CA VAL A 41 31.40 13.92 9.08
C VAL A 41 31.31 14.16 10.58
N GLU A 42 30.17 13.83 11.20
CA GLU A 42 29.98 13.94 12.63
C GLU A 42 30.88 12.99 13.42
N ALA A 43 30.95 11.71 13.03
CA ALA A 43 31.85 10.74 13.63
C ALA A 43 33.31 11.20 13.53
N ALA A 44 33.71 11.76 12.39
CA ALA A 44 35.05 12.32 12.21
C ALA A 44 35.31 13.49 13.17
N ALA A 45 34.35 14.40 13.35
CA ALA A 45 34.49 15.54 14.27
C ALA A 45 34.54 15.11 15.75
N LEU A 46 33.78 14.09 16.14
CA LEU A 46 33.77 13.56 17.51
C LEU A 46 35.02 12.72 17.85
N LEU A 47 35.57 12.02 16.86
CA LEU A 47 36.70 11.11 17.05
C LEU A 47 38.07 11.79 16.85
N ASP A 48 38.13 12.92 16.14
CA ASP A 48 39.33 13.75 15.98
C ASP A 48 40.02 14.13 17.31
N PRO A 49 39.32 14.63 18.36
CA PRO A 49 39.96 14.91 19.66
C PRO A 49 40.43 13.65 20.40
N LEU A 50 39.95 12.47 20.01
CA LEU A 50 40.37 11.18 20.57
C LEU A 50 41.57 10.58 19.81
N GLY A 51 42.12 11.29 18.81
CA GLY A 51 43.29 10.86 18.06
C GLY A 51 42.99 9.79 17.01
N VAL A 52 41.73 9.62 16.61
CA VAL A 52 41.32 8.68 15.55
C VAL A 52 40.98 9.49 14.29
N PRO A 53 41.94 9.67 13.35
CA PRO A 53 41.74 10.50 12.18
C PRO A 53 40.91 9.76 11.12
N LEU A 54 39.61 10.07 11.03
CA LEU A 54 38.77 9.65 9.91
C LEU A 54 38.87 10.63 8.73
N LEU A 55 39.03 11.92 9.01
CA LEU A 55 39.26 12.99 8.04
C LEU A 55 40.55 13.74 8.39
N PRO A 56 41.17 14.44 7.42
CA PRO A 56 42.33 15.29 7.71
C PRO A 56 41.97 16.34 8.78
N HIS A 57 42.82 16.44 9.80
CA HIS A 57 42.59 17.30 10.98
C HIS A 57 42.24 18.75 10.61
N GLN A 58 42.88 19.30 9.58
CA GLN A 58 42.62 20.66 9.08
C GLN A 58 41.17 20.84 8.61
N VAL A 59 40.61 19.85 7.91
CA VAL A 59 39.24 19.88 7.41
C VAL A 59 38.23 19.87 8.56
N VAL A 60 38.49 19.06 9.60
CA VAL A 60 37.65 19.01 10.80
C VAL A 60 37.70 20.34 11.55
N GLN A 61 38.89 20.91 11.75
CA GLN A 61 39.04 22.21 12.42
C GLN A 61 38.35 23.35 11.66
N ASP A 62 38.45 23.38 10.33
CA ASP A 62 37.82 24.41 9.51
C ASP A 62 36.28 24.36 9.59
N VAL A 63 35.71 23.15 9.61
CA VAL A 63 34.26 22.94 9.78
C VAL A 63 33.81 23.36 11.19
N LEU A 64 34.55 22.97 12.22
CA LEU A 64 34.24 23.30 13.62
C LEU A 64 34.40 24.80 13.93
N ARG A 65 35.38 25.47 13.31
CA ARG A 65 35.61 26.92 13.45
C ARG A 65 34.64 27.77 12.63
N SER A 66 33.94 27.16 11.66
CA SER A 66 32.89 27.86 10.93
C SER A 66 31.74 28.25 11.87
N GLY A 67 31.03 29.34 11.58
CA GLY A 67 29.85 29.73 12.36
C GLY A 67 28.72 28.68 12.38
N PHE A 68 28.81 27.67 11.51
CA PHE A 68 27.88 26.55 11.41
C PHE A 68 28.33 25.31 12.20
N GLY A 69 29.58 25.23 12.68
CA GLY A 69 30.14 24.03 13.31
C GLY A 69 29.39 23.57 14.56
N PHE A 70 28.99 24.51 15.42
CA PHE A 70 28.19 24.22 16.61
C PHE A 70 26.79 23.69 16.27
N TYR A 71 26.12 24.30 15.29
CA TYR A 71 24.79 23.86 14.85
C TYR A 71 24.86 22.50 14.16
N LEU A 72 25.93 22.23 13.42
CA LEU A 72 26.18 20.94 12.78
C LEU A 72 26.26 19.87 13.86
N LEU A 73 27.12 20.01 14.88
CA LEU A 73 27.22 19.00 15.95
C LEU A 73 25.92 18.83 16.77
N LEU A 74 25.19 19.92 17.04
CA LEU A 74 23.98 19.85 17.86
C LEU A 74 22.79 19.22 17.11
N LEU A 75 22.63 19.57 15.83
CA LEU A 75 21.47 19.17 15.04
C LEU A 75 21.74 17.94 14.17
N CYS A 76 23.00 17.56 13.92
CA CYS A 76 23.33 16.44 13.04
C CYS A 76 22.86 15.09 13.59
N VAL A 77 23.07 14.75 14.88
CA VAL A 77 22.52 13.48 15.43
C VAL A 77 21.00 13.37 15.24
N PRO A 78 20.16 14.35 15.68
CA PRO A 78 18.72 14.28 15.45
C PRO A 78 18.35 14.20 13.97
N TYR A 79 19.04 14.95 13.11
CA TYR A 79 18.76 14.94 11.67
C TYR A 79 19.16 13.62 11.01
N CYS A 80 20.29 13.02 11.39
CA CYS A 80 20.73 11.72 10.92
C CYS A 80 19.74 10.63 11.32
N ILE A 81 19.30 10.62 12.59
CA ILE A 81 18.27 9.69 13.07
C ILE A 81 16.98 9.87 12.27
N TRP A 82 16.58 11.13 12.02
CA TRP A 82 15.37 11.41 11.25
C TRP A 82 15.47 10.99 9.78
N ILE A 83 16.57 11.32 9.08
CA ILE A 83 16.79 10.94 7.68
C ILE A 83 16.89 9.43 7.55
N LEU A 84 17.74 8.78 8.35
CA LEU A 84 17.95 7.35 8.27
C LEU A 84 16.68 6.60 8.71
N GLY A 85 16.04 6.97 9.81
CA GLY A 85 14.86 6.27 10.30
C GLY A 85 13.62 6.46 9.43
N TRP A 86 13.36 7.70 8.98
CA TRP A 86 12.13 8.03 8.28
C TRP A 86 12.29 8.02 6.76
N ARG A 87 13.23 8.81 6.21
CA ARG A 87 13.38 8.97 4.74
C ARG A 87 13.95 7.73 4.06
N ALA A 88 14.76 6.95 4.76
CA ALA A 88 15.25 5.67 4.27
C ALA A 88 14.37 4.46 4.64
N ASN A 89 13.18 4.67 5.23
CA ASN A 89 12.25 3.58 5.57
C ASN A 89 11.90 2.69 4.37
N ASP A 90 11.78 3.28 3.17
CA ASP A 90 11.53 2.51 1.95
C ASP A 90 12.74 1.69 1.52
N LEU A 91 13.96 2.14 1.81
CA LEU A 91 15.16 1.35 1.57
C LEU A 91 15.22 0.14 2.51
N TYR A 92 14.85 0.29 3.79
CA TYR A 92 14.76 -0.86 4.70
C TYR A 92 13.64 -1.82 4.32
N ALA A 93 12.46 -1.28 3.97
CA ALA A 93 11.35 -2.09 3.49
C ALA A 93 11.72 -2.80 2.18
N TRP A 94 12.49 -2.15 1.31
CA TRP A 94 13.12 -2.78 0.16
C TRP A 94 14.08 -3.87 0.66
N LEU A 95 15.11 -3.61 1.46
CA LEU A 95 16.07 -4.64 1.89
C LEU A 95 15.41 -5.90 2.49
N MET A 96 14.30 -5.75 3.21
CA MET A 96 13.55 -6.86 3.82
C MET A 96 12.50 -7.49 2.89
N ALA A 97 12.12 -6.83 1.79
CA ALA A 97 11.14 -7.37 0.86
C ALA A 97 11.78 -8.44 -0.04
N PRO A 98 10.99 -9.47 -0.40
CA PRO A 98 11.46 -10.57 -1.22
C PRO A 98 11.93 -10.09 -2.60
N HIS A 99 12.78 -10.88 -3.25
CA HIS A 99 13.33 -10.58 -4.57
C HIS A 99 12.24 -10.60 -5.64
N THR A 100 11.32 -11.56 -5.54
CA THR A 100 10.24 -11.74 -6.50
C THR A 100 8.91 -11.95 -5.81
N LEU A 101 7.86 -11.40 -6.43
CA LEU A 101 6.50 -11.58 -6.00
C LEU A 101 5.71 -12.13 -7.18
N THR A 102 5.12 -13.32 -7.01
CA THR A 102 4.34 -13.97 -8.06
C THR A 102 2.88 -14.02 -7.66
N VAL A 103 2.02 -13.51 -8.52
CA VAL A 103 0.56 -13.61 -8.37
C VAL A 103 0.06 -14.79 -9.21
N ASP A 104 -0.48 -15.80 -8.54
CA ASP A 104 -1.15 -16.96 -9.16
C ASP A 104 -2.66 -16.91 -8.90
N ASP A 105 -3.45 -17.77 -9.54
CA ASP A 105 -4.90 -17.94 -9.29
C ASP A 105 -5.24 -18.49 -7.89
N GLU A 106 -4.26 -19.07 -7.19
CA GLU A 106 -4.46 -19.67 -5.86
C GLU A 106 -3.88 -18.84 -4.72
N ALA A 107 -2.79 -18.11 -4.98
CA ALA A 107 -2.02 -17.47 -3.93
C ALA A 107 -1.09 -16.36 -4.44
N LEU A 108 -0.80 -15.44 -3.53
CA LEU A 108 0.38 -14.57 -3.60
C LEU A 108 1.58 -15.35 -3.06
N ARG A 109 2.68 -15.41 -3.82
CA ARG A 109 3.93 -16.02 -3.34
C ARG A 109 5.07 -15.00 -3.36
N ALA A 110 5.91 -15.07 -2.35
CA ALA A 110 7.04 -14.17 -2.18
C ALA A 110 8.19 -14.92 -1.50
N ASP A 111 9.18 -15.39 -2.28
CA ASP A 111 10.38 -16.22 -1.99
C ASP A 111 10.26 -17.41 -1.00
N GLY A 112 9.59 -17.27 0.15
CA GLY A 112 9.23 -18.34 1.10
C GLY A 112 7.85 -18.17 1.76
N MET A 113 7.17 -17.05 1.51
CA MET A 113 5.82 -16.76 1.99
C MET A 113 4.79 -17.14 0.93
N ARG A 114 3.70 -17.81 1.33
CA ARG A 114 2.55 -18.10 0.46
C ARG A 114 1.26 -17.70 1.17
N ILE A 115 0.53 -16.74 0.59
CA ILE A 115 -0.78 -16.32 1.06
C ILE A 115 -1.82 -16.84 0.08
N ARG A 116 -2.63 -17.81 0.49
CA ARG A 116 -3.72 -18.31 -0.36
C ARG A 116 -4.86 -17.31 -0.35
N TRP A 117 -5.47 -17.05 -1.51
CA TRP A 117 -6.56 -16.07 -1.62
C TRP A 117 -7.77 -16.43 -0.75
N ARG A 118 -8.04 -17.73 -0.58
CA ARG A 118 -9.11 -18.24 0.31
C ARG A 118 -8.93 -17.86 1.78
N ASP A 119 -7.68 -17.60 2.19
CA ASP A 119 -7.32 -17.26 3.57
C ASP A 119 -7.35 -15.75 3.82
N VAL A 120 -7.46 -14.94 2.75
CA VAL A 120 -7.64 -13.49 2.82
C VAL A 120 -9.05 -13.19 3.31
N ARG A 121 -9.13 -12.30 4.30
CA ARG A 121 -10.39 -11.87 4.93
C ARG A 121 -10.69 -10.41 4.64
N GLU A 122 -9.64 -9.60 4.58
CA GLU A 122 -9.78 -8.16 4.36
C GLU A 122 -8.73 -7.64 3.40
N ILE A 123 -9.14 -6.69 2.56
CA ILE A 123 -8.35 -5.88 1.67
C ILE A 123 -8.63 -4.40 1.97
N ILE A 124 -7.57 -3.63 2.16
CA ILE A 124 -7.65 -2.20 2.45
C ILE A 124 -6.68 -1.50 1.51
N GLU A 125 -7.22 -0.62 0.67
CA GLU A 125 -6.45 0.25 -0.21
C GLU A 125 -6.09 1.54 0.51
N GLN A 126 -4.83 1.94 0.40
CA GLN A 126 -4.31 3.21 0.90
C GLN A 126 -3.73 3.99 -0.28
N HIS A 127 -4.62 4.67 -1.03
CA HIS A 127 -4.27 5.39 -2.25
C HIS A 127 -3.15 6.42 -2.07
N ALA A 128 -3.18 7.19 -0.96
CA ALA A 128 -2.18 8.23 -0.70
C ALA A 128 -0.74 7.71 -0.56
N ASP A 129 -0.58 6.45 -0.13
CA ASP A 129 0.72 5.83 0.12
C ASP A 129 1.09 4.77 -0.94
N ASP A 130 0.24 4.55 -1.95
CA ASP A 130 0.36 3.46 -2.92
C ASP A 130 0.58 2.09 -2.24
N ARG A 131 -0.27 1.83 -1.24
CA ARG A 131 -0.19 0.67 -0.34
C ARG A 131 -1.46 -0.16 -0.39
N LEU A 132 -1.27 -1.47 -0.43
CA LEU A 132 -2.33 -2.47 -0.32
C LEU A 132 -2.10 -3.32 0.93
N ILE A 133 -3.08 -3.35 1.83
CA ILE A 133 -3.03 -4.15 3.05
C ILE A 133 -3.95 -5.35 2.90
N LEU A 134 -3.36 -6.55 2.99
CA LEU A 134 -4.08 -7.82 2.96
C LEU A 134 -4.04 -8.46 4.34
N ARG A 135 -5.20 -8.62 4.97
CA ARG A 135 -5.34 -9.37 6.22
C ARG A 135 -5.77 -10.79 5.90
N HIS A 136 -4.99 -11.76 6.36
CA HIS A 136 -5.24 -13.18 6.16
C HIS A 136 -5.13 -13.93 7.50
N THR A 137 -5.48 -15.21 7.51
CA THR A 137 -5.47 -16.03 8.73
C THR A 137 -4.13 -16.08 9.46
N GLY A 138 -3.02 -15.94 8.73
CA GLY A 138 -1.66 -15.99 9.26
C GLY A 138 -1.06 -14.62 9.61
N GLY A 139 -1.79 -13.52 9.44
CA GLY A 139 -1.28 -12.19 9.75
C GLY A 139 -1.73 -11.10 8.77
N THR A 140 -0.91 -10.05 8.66
CA THR A 140 -1.15 -8.91 7.77
C THR A 140 0.03 -8.74 6.84
N LEU A 141 -0.23 -8.79 5.53
CA LEU A 141 0.73 -8.39 4.52
C LEU A 141 0.49 -6.93 4.16
N ARG A 142 1.56 -6.13 4.17
CA ARG A 142 1.55 -4.76 3.66
C ARG A 142 2.36 -4.72 2.38
N LEU A 143 1.68 -4.52 1.26
CA LEU A 143 2.27 -4.42 -0.06
C LEU A 143 2.45 -2.94 -0.40
N ARG A 144 3.69 -2.49 -0.56
CA ARG A 144 4.03 -1.15 -1.08
C ARG A 144 4.21 -1.30 -2.58
N LEU A 145 3.22 -0.87 -3.37
CA LEU A 145 3.13 -1.21 -4.80
C LEU A 145 4.30 -0.59 -5.58
N TYR A 146 4.65 0.67 -5.32
CA TYR A 146 5.82 1.35 -5.90
C TYR A 146 7.20 0.67 -5.69
N LEU A 147 7.32 -0.32 -4.81
CA LEU A 147 8.56 -1.10 -4.66
C LEU A 147 8.67 -2.27 -5.65
N TRP A 148 7.66 -2.47 -6.49
CA TRP A 148 7.56 -3.58 -7.44
C TRP A 148 7.43 -3.07 -8.87
N SER A 149 7.87 -3.90 -9.82
CA SER A 149 7.66 -3.64 -11.23
C SER A 149 6.20 -3.70 -11.59
N ASP A 150 5.77 -2.77 -12.45
CA ASP A 150 4.39 -2.67 -12.94
C ASP A 150 3.37 -2.61 -11.78
N PRO A 151 3.43 -1.56 -10.94
CA PRO A 151 2.61 -1.45 -9.72
C PRO A 151 1.11 -1.54 -10.01
N ASP A 152 0.65 -0.93 -11.11
CA ASP A 152 -0.75 -0.98 -11.53
C ASP A 152 -1.19 -2.41 -11.90
N VAL A 153 -0.34 -3.13 -12.65
CA VAL A 153 -0.62 -4.52 -13.05
C VAL A 153 -0.63 -5.46 -11.85
N LEU A 154 0.26 -5.22 -10.88
CA LEU A 154 0.27 -5.95 -9.61
C LEU A 154 -1.00 -5.67 -8.83
N HIS A 155 -1.39 -4.40 -8.74
CA HIS A 155 -2.58 -3.97 -8.03
C HIS A 155 -3.85 -4.64 -8.59
N GLU A 156 -4.05 -4.53 -9.90
CA GLU A 156 -5.18 -5.16 -10.61
C GLU A 156 -5.21 -6.67 -10.42
N ALA A 157 -4.07 -7.35 -10.57
CA ALA A 157 -3.99 -8.80 -10.43
C ALA A 157 -4.36 -9.27 -9.02
N VAL A 158 -3.93 -8.54 -7.99
CA VAL A 158 -4.29 -8.86 -6.60
C VAL A 158 -5.77 -8.55 -6.34
N LEU A 159 -6.27 -7.41 -6.83
CA LEU A 159 -7.66 -7.03 -6.66
C LEU A 159 -8.61 -8.04 -7.30
N GLU A 160 -8.36 -8.45 -8.54
CA GLU A 160 -9.19 -9.43 -9.25
C GLU A 160 -9.34 -10.73 -8.45
N GLN A 161 -8.23 -11.25 -7.91
CA GLN A 161 -8.22 -12.49 -7.15
C GLN A 161 -8.89 -12.35 -5.78
N VAL A 162 -8.70 -11.23 -5.08
CA VAL A 162 -9.27 -11.03 -3.76
C VAL A 162 -10.75 -10.67 -3.84
N VAL A 163 -11.15 -9.79 -4.76
CA VAL A 163 -12.53 -9.34 -4.94
C VAL A 163 -13.42 -10.50 -5.35
N SER A 164 -13.04 -11.28 -6.37
CA SER A 164 -13.84 -12.42 -6.83
C SER A 164 -14.15 -13.42 -5.70
N ARG A 165 -13.19 -13.68 -4.81
CA ARG A 165 -13.33 -14.63 -3.68
C ARG A 165 -14.16 -14.05 -2.55
N LEU A 166 -13.89 -12.80 -2.16
CA LEU A 166 -14.61 -12.16 -1.07
C LEU A 166 -16.05 -11.82 -1.47
N LEU A 167 -16.27 -11.39 -2.71
CA LEU A 167 -17.60 -11.07 -3.25
C LEU A 167 -18.53 -12.27 -3.17
N ALA A 168 -18.11 -13.45 -3.64
CA ALA A 168 -18.92 -14.66 -3.54
C ALA A 168 -19.35 -14.98 -2.09
N ARG A 169 -18.44 -14.77 -1.13
CA ARG A 169 -18.73 -14.97 0.30
C ARG A 169 -19.71 -13.93 0.85
N VAL A 170 -19.51 -12.66 0.50
CA VAL A 170 -20.37 -11.55 0.90
C VAL A 170 -21.77 -11.75 0.34
N SER A 171 -21.90 -12.05 -0.96
CA SER A 171 -23.19 -12.30 -1.62
C SER A 171 -23.95 -13.44 -0.95
N HIS A 172 -23.26 -14.55 -0.63
CA HIS A 172 -23.87 -15.64 0.12
C HIS A 172 -24.36 -15.20 1.51
N GLN A 173 -23.53 -14.49 2.28
CA GLN A 173 -23.90 -14.01 3.62
C GLN A 173 -25.13 -13.08 3.58
N VAL A 174 -25.15 -12.14 2.63
CA VAL A 174 -26.27 -11.22 2.48
C VAL A 174 -27.54 -11.96 2.06
N SER A 175 -27.44 -12.95 1.17
CA SER A 175 -28.59 -13.78 0.76
C SER A 175 -29.16 -14.64 1.91
N GLU A 176 -28.34 -14.97 2.90
CA GLU A 176 -28.78 -15.63 4.15
C GLU A 176 -29.34 -14.63 5.18
N GLY A 177 -29.47 -13.34 4.82
CA GLY A 177 -29.91 -12.28 5.74
C GLY A 177 -28.86 -11.88 6.77
N LYS A 178 -27.59 -12.32 6.63
CA LYS A 178 -26.50 -11.96 7.56
C LYS A 178 -25.90 -10.62 7.15
N PRO A 179 -25.89 -9.61 8.04
CA PRO A 179 -25.28 -8.33 7.73
C PRO A 179 -23.74 -8.42 7.68
N VAL A 180 -23.13 -7.78 6.69
CA VAL A 180 -21.67 -7.75 6.46
C VAL A 180 -21.13 -6.36 6.73
N ARG A 181 -20.06 -6.24 7.54
CA ARG A 181 -19.47 -4.94 7.89
C ARG A 181 -18.31 -4.57 6.96
N PHE A 182 -18.29 -3.32 6.53
CA PHE A 182 -17.27 -2.69 5.66
C PHE A 182 -16.72 -1.43 6.35
N GLY A 183 -16.32 -1.54 7.62
CA GLY A 183 -15.94 -0.39 8.44
C GLY A 183 -17.17 0.42 8.91
N PRO A 184 -17.33 1.70 8.50
CA PRO A 184 -18.47 2.53 8.91
C PRO A 184 -19.81 2.10 8.30
N LEU A 185 -19.77 1.30 7.22
CA LEU A 185 -20.93 0.81 6.49
C LEU A 185 -21.22 -0.65 6.86
N VAL A 186 -22.51 -1.00 6.91
CA VAL A 186 -22.97 -2.38 7.05
C VAL A 186 -23.92 -2.70 5.92
N LEU A 187 -23.58 -3.71 5.14
CA LEU A 187 -24.37 -4.24 4.05
C LEU A 187 -25.39 -5.25 4.60
N GLY A 188 -26.66 -5.08 4.25
CA GLY A 188 -27.71 -6.05 4.55
C GLY A 188 -28.61 -6.29 3.33
N ASP A 189 -29.50 -7.28 3.43
CA ASP A 189 -30.41 -7.64 2.33
C ASP A 189 -31.35 -6.50 1.93
N ALA A 190 -31.82 -5.71 2.90
CA ALA A 190 -32.74 -4.59 2.67
C ALA A 190 -32.05 -3.28 2.22
N GLY A 191 -30.72 -3.18 2.32
CA GLY A 191 -30.02 -1.92 2.05
C GLY A 191 -28.66 -1.77 2.73
N LEU A 192 -28.13 -0.54 2.69
CA LEU A 192 -26.92 -0.13 3.39
C LEU A 192 -27.28 0.54 4.72
N ILE A 193 -26.60 0.16 5.79
CA ILE A 193 -26.78 0.74 7.12
C ILE A 193 -25.55 1.58 7.47
N HIS A 194 -25.76 2.82 7.88
CA HIS A 194 -24.72 3.71 8.37
C HIS A 194 -25.17 4.39 9.67
N ARG A 195 -24.39 4.23 10.75
CA ARG A 195 -24.73 4.73 12.10
C ARG A 195 -26.15 4.36 12.55
N GLY A 196 -26.57 3.12 12.28
CA GLY A 196 -27.89 2.59 12.63
C GLY A 196 -29.04 3.06 11.73
N LYS A 197 -28.82 3.98 10.78
CA LYS A 197 -29.83 4.37 9.78
C LYS A 197 -29.73 3.45 8.56
N LEU A 198 -30.84 2.78 8.24
CA LEU A 198 -30.99 2.00 7.00
C LEU A 198 -31.28 2.94 5.82
N TRP A 199 -30.51 2.81 4.76
CA TRP A 199 -30.81 3.32 3.42
C TRP A 199 -31.26 2.14 2.59
N ARG A 200 -32.54 2.12 2.26
CA ARG A 200 -33.10 1.06 1.42
C ARG A 200 -32.51 1.14 0.03
N TRP A 201 -32.47 0.03 -0.69
CA TRP A 201 -31.96 0.02 -2.06
C TRP A 201 -32.64 1.06 -2.97
N GLY A 202 -33.96 1.20 -2.87
CA GLY A 202 -34.71 2.22 -3.64
C GLY A 202 -34.46 3.67 -3.23
N ASP A 203 -33.81 3.91 -2.08
CA ASP A 203 -33.45 5.27 -1.63
C ASP A 203 -32.06 5.70 -2.13
N ILE A 204 -31.26 4.77 -2.65
CA ILE A 204 -29.89 5.01 -3.09
C ILE A 204 -29.92 5.38 -4.58
N GLU A 205 -29.55 6.62 -4.88
CA GLU A 205 -29.62 7.19 -6.22
C GLU A 205 -28.33 6.98 -7.00
N SER A 206 -27.18 7.12 -6.35
CA SER A 206 -25.89 6.89 -6.99
C SER A 206 -24.80 6.53 -6.00
N ILE A 207 -23.82 5.77 -6.49
CA ILE A 207 -22.62 5.39 -5.76
C ILE A 207 -21.45 5.57 -6.73
N ARG A 208 -20.43 6.32 -6.31
CA ARG A 208 -19.22 6.55 -7.12
C ARG A 208 -18.00 6.73 -6.23
N LEU A 209 -16.85 6.39 -6.79
CA LEU A 209 -15.56 6.82 -6.25
C LEU A 209 -15.24 8.22 -6.79
N GLN A 210 -14.70 9.07 -5.94
CA GLN A 210 -14.25 10.40 -6.30
C GLN A 210 -12.86 10.63 -5.71
N ASP A 211 -11.91 10.92 -6.56
CA ASP A 211 -10.59 11.37 -6.14
C ASP A 211 -10.71 12.82 -5.64
N GLU A 212 -10.22 13.07 -4.44
CA GLU A 212 -10.19 14.38 -3.78
C GLU A 212 -8.74 14.73 -3.47
N VAL A 213 -8.33 15.92 -3.92
CA VAL A 213 -6.99 16.44 -3.63
C VAL A 213 -7.14 17.48 -2.54
N GLU A 214 -6.85 17.10 -1.32
CA GLU A 214 -6.88 18.00 -0.16
C GLU A 214 -5.44 18.22 0.32
N GLN A 215 -5.00 19.49 0.36
CA GLN A 215 -3.66 19.89 0.85
C GLN A 215 -2.47 19.15 0.19
N GLY A 216 -2.62 18.75 -1.08
CA GLY A 216 -1.58 18.03 -1.82
C GLY A 216 -1.51 16.53 -1.52
N GLN A 217 -2.44 15.99 -0.72
CA GLN A 217 -2.67 14.55 -0.59
C GLN A 217 -3.84 14.16 -1.48
N THR A 218 -3.66 13.11 -2.27
CA THR A 218 -4.75 12.51 -3.07
C THR A 218 -5.40 11.44 -2.21
N SER A 219 -6.61 11.70 -1.74
CA SER A 219 -7.47 10.71 -1.11
C SER A 219 -8.55 10.28 -2.10
N ARG A 220 -9.08 9.08 -1.92
CA ARG A 220 -10.20 8.57 -2.70
C ARG A 220 -11.38 8.39 -1.77
N ASP A 221 -12.50 9.02 -2.12
CA ASP A 221 -13.71 9.02 -1.33
C ASP A 221 -14.82 8.22 -2.03
N LEU A 222 -15.45 7.33 -1.27
CA LEU A 222 -16.71 6.70 -1.64
C LEU A 222 -17.86 7.68 -1.39
N VAL A 223 -18.48 8.12 -2.48
CA VAL A 223 -19.61 9.05 -2.46
C VAL A 223 -20.90 8.28 -2.69
N ILE A 224 -21.79 8.30 -1.70
CA ILE A 224 -23.12 7.69 -1.76
C ILE A 224 -24.16 8.81 -1.71
N VAL A 225 -25.03 8.88 -2.71
CA VAL A 225 -26.21 9.75 -2.72
C VAL A 225 -27.43 8.92 -2.37
N ALA A 226 -28.07 9.24 -1.25
CA ALA A 226 -29.29 8.59 -0.83
C ALA A 226 -30.27 9.61 -0.25
N GLN A 227 -31.54 9.51 -0.64
CA GLN A 227 -32.61 10.44 -0.21
C GLN A 227 -32.25 11.91 -0.48
N GLY A 228 -31.66 12.22 -1.64
CA GLY A 228 -31.17 13.55 -2.01
C GLY A 228 -30.00 14.08 -1.19
N ARG A 229 -29.39 13.27 -0.30
CA ARG A 229 -28.25 13.67 0.53
C ARG A 229 -26.99 12.94 0.09
N THR A 230 -25.96 13.72 -0.22
CA THR A 230 -24.62 13.20 -0.52
C THR A 230 -23.87 12.91 0.78
N ARG A 231 -23.27 11.73 0.88
CA ARG A 231 -22.34 11.36 1.96
C ARG A 231 -21.04 10.85 1.38
N LYS A 232 -19.94 11.41 1.90
CA LYS A 232 -18.58 11.00 1.54
C LYS A 232 -17.99 10.12 2.64
N PHE A 233 -17.27 9.10 2.22
CA PHE A 233 -16.54 8.17 3.07
C PHE A 233 -15.13 8.01 2.52
N ASP A 234 -14.14 8.33 3.32
CA ASP A 234 -12.74 8.01 3.03
C ASP A 234 -12.59 6.49 2.78
N GLU A 235 -12.16 6.13 1.57
CA GLU A 235 -12.04 4.74 1.11
C GLU A 235 -11.13 3.93 2.02
N ALA A 236 -10.06 4.54 2.56
CA ALA A 236 -9.11 3.85 3.43
C ALA A 236 -9.77 3.38 4.75
N LYS A 237 -10.92 3.96 5.12
CA LYS A 237 -11.71 3.56 6.30
C LYS A 237 -12.79 2.53 5.95
N VAL A 238 -13.12 2.35 4.68
CA VAL A 238 -14.06 1.35 4.20
C VAL A 238 -13.29 0.05 3.96
N ILE A 239 -13.26 -0.81 4.98
CA ILE A 239 -12.66 -2.14 4.88
C ILE A 239 -13.34 -2.90 3.74
N ASN A 240 -12.58 -3.53 2.85
CA ASN A 240 -13.10 -4.22 1.67
C ASN A 240 -13.87 -3.32 0.69
N SER A 241 -13.51 -2.02 0.59
CA SER A 241 -14.12 -1.08 -0.37
C SER A 241 -14.30 -1.67 -1.79
N PRO A 242 -13.30 -2.36 -2.39
CA PRO A 242 -13.45 -2.91 -3.74
C PRO A 242 -14.52 -3.99 -3.84
N VAL A 243 -14.68 -4.79 -2.78
CA VAL A 243 -15.71 -5.82 -2.69
C VAL A 243 -17.10 -5.20 -2.53
N LEU A 244 -17.20 -4.15 -1.71
CA LEU A 244 -18.43 -3.39 -1.53
C LEU A 244 -18.87 -2.77 -2.85
N LEU A 245 -17.96 -2.11 -3.56
CA LEU A 245 -18.22 -1.50 -4.86
C LEU A 245 -18.67 -2.53 -5.89
N ALA A 246 -17.96 -3.65 -6.03
CA ALA A 246 -18.34 -4.71 -6.94
C ALA A 246 -19.75 -5.23 -6.64
N TYR A 247 -20.07 -5.48 -5.36
CA TYR A 247 -21.41 -5.91 -4.95
C TYR A 247 -22.49 -4.86 -5.31
N LEU A 248 -22.21 -3.58 -5.05
CA LEU A 248 -23.15 -2.50 -5.30
C LEU A 248 -23.36 -2.25 -6.80
N SER A 249 -22.30 -2.33 -7.60
CA SER A 249 -22.37 -2.23 -9.05
C SER A 249 -23.24 -3.34 -9.64
N ASP A 250 -23.02 -4.60 -9.23
CA ASP A 250 -23.84 -5.74 -9.68
C ASP A 250 -25.31 -5.59 -9.24
N ARG A 251 -25.55 -5.09 -8.02
CA ARG A 251 -26.90 -4.97 -7.45
C ARG A 251 -27.70 -3.80 -8.01
N LEU A 252 -27.06 -2.69 -8.37
CA LEU A 252 -27.72 -1.49 -8.90
C LEU A 252 -27.84 -1.52 -10.43
N ALA A 253 -27.07 -2.37 -11.12
CA ALA A 253 -27.18 -2.58 -12.56
C ALA A 253 -28.32 -3.54 -12.95
N GLY A 254 -28.81 -4.36 -12.01
CA GLY A 254 -29.95 -5.26 -12.18
C GLY A 254 -31.28 -4.60 -11.88
#